data_AF-A0A8R1XQB2-F1
#
_entry.id   AF-A0A8R1XQB2-F1
#
_cell.length_a   1.000
_cell.length_b   1.000
_cell.length_c   1.000
_cell.angle_alpha   90.00
_cell.angle_beta   90.00
_cell.angle_gamma   90.00
#
_symmetry.space_group_name_H-M   'P 1'
#
loop_
_entity.id
_entity.type
_entity.pdbx_description
1 polymer ?
#
loop_
_entity_poly.entity_id
_entity_poly.type
_entity_poly.pdbx_seq_one_letter_code
_entity_poly.pdbx_strand_id
1 'polypeptide(L)'
;MSIIKILLPTDLCPFRLNEQLEFSVIEDQSVIHGVTADDVICSVHGLLLPFWGHFQSVFITLWDRIRWKHKDVLNVMQLSLLFSKEFRILMPLEVDEYYRGQLFAVSETSRNETGGGDGVLILENDDFTSTTVRPGHSITGIYTHKIYYTKSKSPWALRKIFPDAAFVLHEECWNAFPYCKTVIKNPDYMKDAFYINIESMHLPDKGHTENALDLSPALLKKREVIVIDIYDDSLLKKTDITPETDVREFKSKKTGREKLSKDWIETTKPVMCCYKVVRVHFKMFGFQTMVEHILQRQYPRIFAKFNRELYCWTDRWYDMTIEDIKKMEREMVEELKKKIAEPERRGIVCDVGDKSA
;
A
#
# COMPACT_ATOMS: atom_id res chain seq x y z
N MET A 1 -47.15 11.09 -16.12
CA MET A 1 -46.13 12.02 -15.58
C MET A 1 -46.88 13.03 -14.70
N SER A 2 -47.07 12.70 -13.43
CA SER A 2 -47.79 13.57 -12.48
C SER A 2 -46.92 13.73 -11.25
N ILE A 3 -46.31 14.91 -11.14
CA ILE A 3 -45.48 15.33 -10.03
C ILE A 3 -46.41 15.67 -8.87
N ILE A 4 -46.40 14.85 -7.82
CA ILE A 4 -47.11 15.13 -6.57
C ILE A 4 -46.20 16.07 -5.75
N LYS A 5 -46.54 17.37 -5.76
CA LYS A 5 -46.07 18.36 -4.81
C LYS A 5 -46.71 18.06 -3.45
N ILE A 6 -45.91 17.61 -2.49
CA ILE A 6 -46.33 17.50 -1.09
C ILE A 6 -46.15 18.89 -0.47
N LEU A 7 -47.28 19.55 -0.20
CA LEU A 7 -47.37 20.80 0.57
C LEU A 7 -47.00 20.51 2.02
N LEU A 8 -45.97 21.20 2.52
CA LEU A 8 -45.60 21.21 3.93
C LEU A 8 -46.60 22.12 4.70
N PRO A 9 -47.17 21.67 5.82
CA PRO A 9 -48.03 22.51 6.64
C PRO A 9 -47.22 23.60 7.32
N THR A 10 -47.60 24.85 7.07
CA THR A 10 -47.37 25.99 7.94
C THR A 10 -48.20 25.83 9.21
N ASP A 11 -47.70 26.44 10.29
CA ASP A 11 -48.34 26.65 11.59
C ASP A 11 -48.14 25.52 12.61
N LEU A 12 -47.21 25.77 13.55
CA LEU A 12 -47.40 25.65 15.00
C LEU A 12 -46.11 26.12 15.71
N CYS A 13 -45.98 27.44 15.86
CA CYS A 13 -45.01 28.06 16.77
C CYS A 13 -45.79 28.91 17.78
N PRO A 14 -45.91 28.49 19.06
CA PRO A 14 -46.29 29.39 20.13
C PRO A 14 -45.06 29.75 20.95
N PHE A 15 -44.66 31.01 20.84
CA PHE A 15 -43.86 31.72 21.82
C PHE A 15 -44.44 31.54 23.24
N ARG A 16 -43.59 31.15 24.20
CA ARG A 16 -43.61 31.71 25.57
C ARG A 16 -42.18 31.83 26.08
N LEU A 17 -41.71 33.08 26.08
CA LEU A 17 -40.60 33.58 26.89
C LEU A 17 -41.09 33.76 28.32
N ASN A 18 -40.42 33.13 29.28
CA ASN A 18 -40.16 33.60 30.64
C ASN A 18 -39.78 32.38 31.50
N GLU A 19 -38.53 32.30 31.94
CA GLU A 19 -38.19 32.35 33.37
C GLU A 19 -36.67 32.31 33.55
N GLN A 20 -36.22 33.16 34.47
CA GLN A 20 -34.85 33.41 34.85
C GLN A 20 -34.23 32.14 35.45
N LEU A 21 -33.07 31.73 34.96
CA LEU A 21 -32.20 30.83 35.71
C LEU A 21 -30.94 31.61 36.09
N GLU A 22 -30.93 32.01 37.36
CA GLU A 22 -29.81 32.61 38.06
C GLU A 22 -28.61 31.67 38.06
N PHE A 23 -27.47 32.17 37.62
CA PHE A 23 -26.18 31.48 37.73
C PHE A 23 -25.58 31.75 39.11
N SER A 24 -25.69 30.78 40.02
CA SER A 24 -24.88 30.76 41.24
C SER A 24 -23.54 30.06 40.95
N VAL A 25 -22.47 30.84 41.06
CA VAL A 25 -21.06 30.43 41.03
C VAL A 25 -20.81 29.46 42.20
N ILE A 26 -20.37 28.24 41.89
CA ILE A 26 -19.74 27.33 42.87
C ILE A 26 -18.32 27.05 42.39
N GLU A 27 -17.39 27.31 43.30
CA GLU A 27 -15.94 27.26 43.17
C GLU A 27 -15.40 25.83 42.96
N ASP A 28 -14.30 25.77 42.20
CA ASP A 28 -13.20 24.81 42.26
C ASP A 28 -13.53 23.31 42.43
N GLN A 29 -13.63 22.59 41.30
CA GLN A 29 -12.91 21.32 41.13
C GLN A 29 -12.41 21.18 39.68
N SER A 30 -11.09 21.22 39.55
CA SER A 30 -10.31 20.97 38.35
C SER A 30 -10.38 19.51 37.91
N VAL A 31 -11.28 19.16 36.98
CA VAL A 31 -11.07 18.04 36.02
C VAL A 31 -11.83 18.36 34.73
N ILE A 32 -11.17 19.03 33.78
CA ILE A 32 -11.65 19.09 32.39
C ILE A 32 -11.24 17.76 31.74
N HIS A 33 -12.13 16.77 31.78
CA HIS A 33 -12.05 15.64 30.85
C HIS A 33 -12.35 16.19 29.46
N GLY A 34 -11.31 16.22 28.63
CA GLY A 34 -11.36 16.64 27.24
C GLY A 34 -12.37 15.81 26.46
N VAL A 35 -13.34 16.53 25.89
CA VAL A 35 -14.28 16.09 24.87
C VAL A 35 -13.54 15.29 23.79
N THR A 36 -13.85 14.00 23.67
CA THR A 36 -13.27 13.13 22.63
C THR A 36 -14.10 13.22 21.35
N ALA A 37 -13.56 12.75 20.22
CA ALA A 37 -14.23 12.82 18.91
C ALA A 37 -15.62 12.16 18.86
N ASP A 38 -15.98 11.38 19.87
CA ASP A 38 -17.32 10.80 20.03
C ASP A 38 -18.38 11.86 20.39
N ASP A 39 -18.01 12.95 21.06
CA ASP A 39 -18.95 14.02 21.45
C ASP A 39 -19.38 14.92 20.27
N VAL A 40 -18.51 15.06 19.25
CA VAL A 40 -18.82 15.85 18.03
C VAL A 40 -19.77 15.08 17.12
N ILE A 41 -19.70 13.74 17.11
CA ILE A 41 -20.61 12.89 16.32
C ILE A 41 -22.03 12.91 16.91
N CYS A 42 -22.17 13.06 18.23
CA CYS A 42 -23.47 13.25 18.87
C CYS A 42 -24.13 14.59 18.50
N SER A 43 -23.36 15.66 18.32
CA SER A 43 -23.91 17.00 18.07
C SER A 43 -24.49 17.18 16.65
N VAL A 44 -23.96 16.49 15.64
CA VAL A 44 -24.50 16.54 14.26
C VAL A 44 -25.69 15.59 14.08
N HIS A 45 -25.72 14.45 14.80
CA HIS A 45 -26.89 13.56 14.81
C HIS A 45 -28.08 14.13 15.59
N GLY A 46 -27.86 15.09 16.50
CA GLY A 46 -28.89 15.76 17.28
C GLY A 46 -30.01 16.41 16.46
N LEU A 47 -29.71 16.89 15.25
CA LEU A 47 -30.68 17.59 14.41
C LEU A 47 -31.64 16.68 13.62
N LEU A 48 -31.39 15.37 13.57
CA LEU A 48 -32.22 14.42 12.82
C LEU A 48 -32.87 13.33 13.72
N LEU A 49 -32.70 13.44 15.04
CA LEU A 49 -33.19 12.47 16.02
C LEU A 49 -34.72 12.23 16.04
N PRO A 50 -35.63 13.16 15.66
CA PRO A 50 -37.05 12.84 15.70
C PRO A 50 -37.50 11.81 14.65
N PHE A 51 -36.68 11.52 13.62
CA PHE A 51 -37.06 10.57 12.57
C PHE A 51 -36.18 9.30 12.50
N TRP A 52 -35.09 9.22 13.26
CA TRP A 52 -34.09 8.15 13.08
C TRP A 52 -34.38 6.85 13.84
N GLY A 53 -35.04 6.91 15.00
CA GLY A 53 -35.28 5.73 15.84
C GLY A 53 -36.13 4.64 15.16
N HIS A 54 -37.14 5.03 14.39
CA HIS A 54 -37.94 4.08 13.61
C HIS A 54 -37.28 3.68 12.29
N PHE A 55 -36.51 4.57 11.66
CA PHE A 55 -35.81 4.24 10.43
C PHE A 55 -34.69 3.23 10.67
N GLN A 56 -33.94 3.31 11.76
CA GLN A 56 -32.80 2.41 12.00
C GLN A 56 -33.24 0.96 12.23
N SER A 57 -34.30 0.71 13.00
CA SER A 57 -34.84 -0.63 13.20
C SER A 57 -35.40 -1.21 11.89
N VAL A 58 -36.16 -0.41 11.13
CA VAL A 58 -36.73 -0.86 9.84
C VAL A 58 -35.63 -1.06 8.80
N PHE A 59 -34.63 -0.19 8.73
CA PHE A 59 -33.52 -0.36 7.78
C PHE A 59 -32.65 -1.55 8.15
N ILE A 60 -32.30 -1.76 9.42
CA ILE A 60 -31.52 -2.93 9.84
C ILE A 60 -32.32 -4.20 9.57
N THR A 61 -33.60 -4.27 9.97
CA THR A 61 -34.41 -5.47 9.72
C THR A 61 -34.69 -5.72 8.24
N LEU A 62 -34.96 -4.66 7.45
CA LEU A 62 -35.16 -4.78 6.00
C LEU A 62 -33.85 -5.16 5.31
N TRP A 63 -32.73 -4.58 5.71
CA TRP A 63 -31.39 -4.90 5.21
C TRP A 63 -31.00 -6.33 5.56
N ASP A 64 -31.22 -6.79 6.79
CA ASP A 64 -30.97 -8.17 7.20
C ASP A 64 -31.90 -9.15 6.45
N ARG A 65 -33.16 -8.77 6.21
CA ARG A 65 -34.08 -9.57 5.38
C ARG A 65 -33.61 -9.65 3.94
N ILE A 66 -33.21 -8.54 3.32
CA ILE A 66 -32.69 -8.50 1.95
C ILE A 66 -31.38 -9.30 1.88
N ARG A 67 -30.47 -9.08 2.83
CA ARG A 67 -29.18 -9.76 2.94
C ARG A 67 -29.31 -11.26 3.13
N TRP A 68 -30.28 -11.71 3.94
CA TRP A 68 -30.53 -13.13 4.17
C TRP A 68 -31.24 -13.77 2.97
N LYS A 69 -32.31 -13.15 2.46
CA LYS A 69 -33.10 -13.66 1.34
C LYS A 69 -32.29 -13.73 0.04
N HIS A 70 -31.31 -12.86 -0.12
CA HIS A 70 -30.39 -12.84 -1.25
C HIS A 70 -28.98 -13.26 -0.85
N LYS A 71 -28.76 -14.00 0.25
CA LYS A 71 -27.40 -14.36 0.70
C LYS A 71 -26.59 -15.07 -0.38
N ASP A 72 -27.23 -15.95 -1.15
CA ASP A 72 -26.56 -16.65 -2.26
C ASP A 72 -26.37 -15.74 -3.47
N VAL A 73 -27.32 -14.88 -3.81
CA VAL A 73 -27.18 -13.90 -4.92
C VAL A 73 -26.16 -12.83 -4.58
N LEU A 74 -26.10 -12.37 -3.34
CA LEU A 74 -25.12 -11.41 -2.83
C LEU A 74 -23.75 -12.07 -2.69
N ASN A 75 -23.64 -13.33 -2.24
CA ASN A 75 -22.36 -14.05 -2.24
C ASN A 75 -21.86 -14.35 -3.67
N VAL A 76 -22.77 -14.58 -4.63
CA VAL A 76 -22.44 -14.80 -6.06
C VAL A 76 -22.13 -13.48 -6.77
N MET A 77 -22.73 -12.35 -6.36
CA MET A 77 -22.44 -11.01 -6.91
C MET A 77 -21.29 -10.28 -6.20
N GLN A 78 -20.90 -10.72 -5.01
CA GLN A 78 -19.72 -10.25 -4.31
C GLN A 78 -18.54 -11.17 -4.63
N LEU A 79 -18.27 -11.31 -5.94
CA LEU A 79 -16.96 -11.72 -6.42
C LEU A 79 -15.96 -10.88 -5.62
N SER A 80 -15.22 -11.51 -4.70
CA SER A 80 -14.01 -10.91 -4.18
C SER A 80 -13.23 -10.49 -5.42
N LEU A 81 -13.08 -9.18 -5.63
CA LEU A 81 -12.34 -8.65 -6.76
C LEU A 81 -10.90 -9.08 -6.55
N LEU A 82 -10.55 -10.23 -7.13
CA LEU A 82 -9.19 -10.69 -7.25
C LEU A 82 -8.60 -9.96 -8.45
N PHE A 83 -7.95 -8.85 -8.15
CA PHE A 83 -7.18 -8.13 -9.13
C PHE A 83 -5.82 -8.82 -9.31
N SER A 84 -5.37 -9.05 -10.55
CA SER A 84 -4.09 -9.70 -10.85
C SER A 84 -3.37 -8.97 -11.99
N LYS A 85 -2.24 -8.33 -11.68
CA LYS A 85 -1.36 -7.72 -12.68
C LYS A 85 0.00 -8.39 -12.70
N GLU A 86 0.53 -8.60 -13.90
CA GLU A 86 1.91 -8.99 -14.12
C GLU A 86 2.70 -7.76 -14.55
N PHE A 87 3.71 -7.39 -13.78
CA PHE A 87 4.65 -6.33 -14.12
C PHE A 87 5.93 -6.98 -14.64
N ARG A 88 6.41 -6.52 -15.79
CA ARG A 88 7.71 -6.92 -16.37
C ARG A 88 8.65 -5.72 -16.29
N ILE A 89 9.51 -5.71 -15.27
CA ILE A 89 10.45 -4.59 -15.05
C ILE A 89 11.78 -4.93 -15.68
N LEU A 90 12.16 -4.18 -16.72
CA LEU A 90 13.41 -4.37 -17.44
C LEU A 90 14.54 -3.64 -16.71
N MET A 91 15.69 -4.32 -16.57
CA MET A 91 16.86 -3.80 -15.87
C MET A 91 18.14 -4.02 -16.70
N PRO A 92 19.02 -3.01 -16.84
CA PRO A 92 20.30 -3.11 -17.55
C PRO A 92 21.40 -3.77 -16.69
N LEU A 93 21.09 -4.93 -16.11
CA LEU A 93 21.91 -5.66 -15.14
C LEU A 93 21.92 -7.15 -15.47
N GLU A 94 22.98 -7.84 -15.05
CA GLU A 94 22.97 -9.29 -14.85
C GLU A 94 22.06 -9.64 -13.67
N VAL A 95 21.54 -10.88 -13.69
CA VAL A 95 20.64 -11.37 -12.63
C VAL A 95 21.32 -11.38 -11.26
N ASP A 96 22.62 -11.69 -11.21
CA ASP A 96 23.43 -11.66 -9.98
C ASP A 96 23.72 -10.22 -9.49
N GLU A 97 23.99 -9.28 -10.40
CA GLU A 97 24.11 -7.86 -10.05
C GLU A 97 22.80 -7.33 -9.45
N TYR A 98 21.67 -7.65 -10.08
CA TYR A 98 20.36 -7.26 -9.56
C TYR A 98 20.07 -7.90 -8.21
N TYR A 99 20.46 -9.15 -7.98
CA TYR A 99 20.29 -9.80 -6.68
C TYR A 99 20.96 -9.01 -5.55
N ARG A 100 22.21 -8.59 -5.73
CA ARG A 100 22.92 -7.74 -4.77
C ARG A 100 22.28 -6.36 -4.65
N GLY A 101 21.99 -5.74 -5.79
CA GLY A 101 21.40 -4.41 -5.86
C GLY A 101 20.04 -4.32 -5.18
N GLN A 102 19.17 -5.33 -5.33
CA GLN A 102 17.84 -5.31 -4.72
C GLN A 102 17.90 -5.37 -3.19
N LEU A 103 18.83 -6.14 -2.62
CA LEU A 103 18.96 -6.27 -1.16
C LEU A 103 19.45 -4.95 -0.56
N PHE A 104 20.45 -4.34 -1.18
CA PHE A 104 20.90 -2.98 -0.83
C PHE A 104 19.79 -1.95 -1.00
N ALA A 105 19.07 -1.97 -2.12
CA ALA A 105 18.03 -0.99 -2.41
C ALA A 105 16.83 -1.11 -1.46
N VAL A 106 16.44 -2.32 -1.04
CA VAL A 106 15.42 -2.53 0.01
C VAL A 106 15.85 -1.87 1.31
N SER A 107 17.12 -2.06 1.67
CA SER A 107 17.73 -1.45 2.84
C SER A 107 17.68 0.09 2.78
N GLU A 108 18.21 0.68 1.72
CA GLU A 108 18.22 2.14 1.53
C GLU A 108 16.82 2.74 1.41
N THR A 109 15.92 2.08 0.69
CA THR A 109 14.53 2.52 0.59
C THR A 109 13.87 2.50 1.96
N SER A 110 14.12 1.48 2.78
CA SER A 110 13.57 1.43 4.15
C SER A 110 14.04 2.63 4.98
N ARG A 111 15.30 3.05 4.86
CA ARG A 111 15.82 4.27 5.51
C ARG A 111 15.13 5.53 5.00
N ASN A 112 15.03 5.68 3.68
CA ASN A 112 14.44 6.86 3.05
C ASN A 112 12.94 6.98 3.30
N GLU A 113 12.28 5.86 3.58
CA GLU A 113 10.85 5.77 3.85
C GLU A 113 10.53 5.78 5.36
N THR A 114 11.51 5.81 6.27
CA THR A 114 11.25 5.74 7.71
C THR A 114 11.50 7.06 8.41
N GLY A 115 10.49 7.57 9.12
CA GLY A 115 10.51 8.86 9.81
C GLY A 115 9.11 9.40 10.09
N GLY A 116 8.96 10.22 11.12
CA GLY A 116 7.73 10.96 11.42
C GLY A 116 6.58 10.08 11.89
N GLY A 117 6.88 8.97 12.57
CA GLY A 117 5.92 7.96 13.03
C GLY A 117 5.53 6.90 12.00
N ASP A 118 5.98 7.03 10.75
CA ASP A 118 5.80 6.05 9.68
C ASP A 118 7.12 5.34 9.35
N GLY A 119 7.05 4.21 8.66
CA GLY A 119 8.22 3.51 8.15
C GLY A 119 8.18 2.00 8.33
N VAL A 120 9.37 1.40 8.35
CA VAL A 120 9.56 -0.05 8.37
C VAL A 120 10.13 -0.49 9.71
N LEU A 121 9.48 -1.46 10.36
CA LEU A 121 10.00 -2.17 11.51
C LEU A 121 10.29 -3.62 11.11
N ILE A 122 11.53 -4.08 11.29
CA ILE A 122 11.92 -5.46 11.02
C ILE A 122 11.74 -6.29 12.30
N LEU A 123 10.93 -7.34 12.24
CA LEU A 123 10.66 -8.27 13.35
C LEU A 123 11.51 -9.53 13.27
N GLU A 124 11.55 -10.17 12.10
CA GLU A 124 12.28 -11.41 11.85
C GLU A 124 13.09 -11.28 10.56
N ASN A 125 14.27 -11.91 10.54
CA ASN A 125 15.16 -11.98 9.38
C ASN A 125 16.06 -13.21 9.55
N ASP A 126 15.57 -14.35 9.07
CA ASP A 126 16.16 -15.66 9.36
C ASP A 126 16.20 -16.53 8.10
N ASP A 127 17.18 -17.44 8.04
CA ASP A 127 17.22 -18.45 6.99
C ASP A 127 15.98 -19.36 7.09
N PHE A 128 15.40 -19.74 5.95
CA PHE A 128 14.27 -20.67 5.90
C PHE A 128 14.47 -21.76 4.86
N THR A 129 13.79 -22.89 5.06
CA THR A 129 13.54 -23.91 4.04
C THR A 129 12.08 -24.29 4.10
N SER A 130 11.40 -24.32 2.95
CA SER A 130 9.97 -24.61 2.87
C SER A 130 9.59 -25.37 1.62
N THR A 131 8.67 -26.32 1.78
CA THR A 131 8.00 -27.06 0.69
C THR A 131 6.58 -26.55 0.41
N THR A 132 6.10 -25.55 1.17
CA THR A 132 4.71 -25.07 1.13
C THR A 132 4.57 -23.69 0.51
N VAL A 133 5.62 -22.85 0.57
CA VAL A 133 5.57 -21.46 0.07
C VAL A 133 5.36 -21.42 -1.45
N ARG A 134 6.06 -22.27 -2.21
CA ARG A 134 5.88 -22.48 -3.65
C ARG A 134 5.47 -23.95 -3.88
N PRO A 135 4.18 -24.23 -4.12
CA PRO A 135 3.70 -25.60 -4.32
C PRO A 135 4.52 -26.38 -5.36
N GLY A 136 4.83 -27.64 -5.07
CA GLY A 136 5.63 -28.50 -5.94
C GLY A 136 7.14 -28.23 -5.91
N HIS A 137 7.61 -27.27 -5.11
CA HIS A 137 9.02 -26.89 -5.03
C HIS A 137 9.49 -26.89 -3.57
N SER A 138 10.71 -27.37 -3.33
CA SER A 138 11.43 -27.13 -2.08
C SER A 138 12.32 -25.90 -2.29
N ILE A 139 12.09 -24.84 -1.54
CA ILE A 139 12.84 -23.59 -1.66
C ILE A 139 13.54 -23.25 -0.35
N THR A 140 14.73 -22.65 -0.46
CA THR A 140 15.55 -22.18 0.64
C THR A 140 15.97 -20.74 0.37
N GLY A 141 16.06 -19.93 1.40
CA GLY A 141 16.41 -18.52 1.27
C GLY A 141 16.28 -17.77 2.58
N ILE A 142 15.95 -16.48 2.52
CA ILE A 142 15.74 -15.61 3.68
C ILE A 142 14.25 -15.32 3.87
N TYR A 143 13.76 -15.54 5.07
CA TYR A 143 12.44 -15.13 5.51
C TYR A 143 12.56 -13.81 6.26
N THR A 144 11.66 -12.88 5.97
CA THR A 144 11.54 -11.64 6.76
C THR A 144 10.10 -11.39 7.16
N HIS A 145 9.92 -10.92 8.39
CA HIS A 145 8.65 -10.38 8.87
C HIS A 145 8.85 -8.91 9.18
N LYS A 146 8.13 -8.03 8.50
CA LYS A 146 8.19 -6.57 8.69
C LYS A 146 6.81 -6.01 9.02
N ILE A 147 6.80 -4.93 9.78
CA ILE A 147 5.64 -4.07 9.99
C ILE A 147 5.87 -2.75 9.25
N TYR A 148 4.90 -2.35 8.43
CA TYR A 148 4.85 -1.02 7.82
C TYR A 148 3.85 -0.13 8.54
N TYR A 149 4.33 0.99 9.07
CA TYR A 149 3.51 2.09 9.55
C TYR A 149 3.33 3.10 8.41
N THR A 150 2.09 3.28 7.95
CA THR A 150 1.80 4.00 6.69
C THR A 150 0.71 5.06 6.84
N LYS A 151 0.42 5.47 8.07
CA LYS A 151 -0.72 6.36 8.33
C LYS A 151 -0.49 7.70 7.66
N SER A 152 0.62 8.37 7.92
CA SER A 152 0.89 9.69 7.34
C SER A 152 1.11 9.65 5.82
N LYS A 153 1.53 8.50 5.28
CA LYS A 153 1.70 8.26 3.84
C LYS A 153 0.42 7.93 3.09
N SER A 154 -0.67 7.60 3.79
CA SER A 154 -1.95 7.25 3.18
C SER A 154 -2.78 8.49 2.82
N PRO A 155 -3.66 8.40 1.80
CA PRO A 155 -4.54 9.49 1.42
C PRO A 155 -5.31 10.08 2.61
N TRP A 156 -5.42 11.41 2.65
CA TRP A 156 -6.09 12.11 3.75
C TRP A 156 -7.50 11.58 4.05
N ALA A 157 -8.28 11.29 3.01
CA ALA A 157 -9.63 10.74 3.15
C ALA A 157 -9.62 9.40 3.90
N LEU A 158 -8.69 8.50 3.58
CA LEU A 158 -8.56 7.23 4.29
C LEU A 158 -8.22 7.43 5.75
N ARG A 159 -7.29 8.34 6.07
CA ARG A 159 -6.88 8.64 7.44
C ARG A 159 -8.00 9.18 8.32
N LYS A 160 -9.04 9.77 7.73
CA LYS A 160 -10.23 10.26 8.44
C LYS A 160 -11.28 9.18 8.67
N ILE A 161 -11.31 8.17 7.81
CA ILE A 161 -12.32 7.11 7.81
C ILE A 161 -11.87 5.92 8.64
N PHE A 162 -10.59 5.57 8.55
CA PHE A 162 -10.07 4.37 9.18
C PHE A 162 -9.30 4.64 10.47
N PRO A 163 -9.38 3.72 11.44
CA PRO A 163 -8.56 3.80 12.64
C PRO A 163 -7.08 3.58 12.31
N ASP A 164 -6.20 3.98 13.21
CA ASP A 164 -4.74 3.86 13.07
C ASP A 164 -4.28 2.43 12.75
N ALA A 165 -4.95 1.44 13.34
CA ALA A 165 -4.72 0.01 13.11
C ALA A 165 -4.89 -0.40 11.63
N ALA A 166 -5.67 0.32 10.83
CA ALA A 166 -5.82 0.04 9.39
C ALA A 166 -4.57 0.38 8.57
N PHE A 167 -3.63 1.15 9.14
CA PHE A 167 -2.41 1.61 8.47
C PHE A 167 -1.15 0.89 8.96
N VAL A 168 -1.33 -0.17 9.75
CA VAL A 168 -0.27 -1.07 10.24
C VAL A 168 -0.32 -2.35 9.41
N LEU A 169 0.61 -2.50 8.48
CA LEU A 169 0.63 -3.66 7.56
C LEU A 169 1.72 -4.62 7.97
N HIS A 170 1.41 -5.92 8.00
CA HIS A 170 2.39 -6.97 8.23
C HIS A 170 2.80 -7.57 6.89
N GLU A 171 4.10 -7.54 6.59
CA GLU A 171 4.70 -8.18 5.43
C GLU A 171 5.47 -9.43 5.86
N GLU A 172 5.07 -10.57 5.33
CA GLU A 172 5.85 -11.81 5.37
C GLU A 172 6.47 -12.01 3.99
N CYS A 173 7.79 -12.15 3.90
CA CYS A 173 8.51 -12.28 2.64
C CYS A 173 9.48 -13.47 2.68
N TRP A 174 9.36 -14.35 1.68
CA TRP A 174 10.22 -15.51 1.44
C TRP A 174 11.05 -15.24 0.20
N ASN A 175 12.29 -14.79 0.40
CA ASN A 175 13.24 -14.49 -0.67
C ASN A 175 14.13 -15.72 -0.93
N ALA A 176 13.76 -16.54 -1.91
CA ALA A 176 14.51 -17.70 -2.39
C ALA A 176 14.98 -17.45 -3.83
N PHE A 177 15.79 -16.39 -3.98
CA PHE A 177 16.19 -15.84 -5.27
C PHE A 177 16.67 -16.93 -6.26
N PRO A 178 16.25 -16.91 -7.55
CA PRO A 178 15.56 -15.82 -8.27
C PRO A 178 14.05 -15.71 -8.01
N TYR A 179 13.47 -16.59 -7.19
CA TYR A 179 12.07 -16.52 -6.81
C TYR A 179 11.88 -15.74 -5.49
N CYS A 180 10.86 -14.92 -5.41
CA CYS A 180 10.48 -14.30 -4.14
C CYS A 180 8.97 -14.21 -4.02
N LYS A 181 8.45 -14.52 -2.84
CA LYS A 181 7.05 -14.39 -2.50
C LYS A 181 6.88 -13.47 -1.30
N THR A 182 5.94 -12.54 -1.40
CA THR A 182 5.62 -11.59 -0.36
C THR A 182 4.11 -11.60 -0.12
N VAL A 183 3.71 -11.61 1.14
CA VAL A 183 2.32 -11.54 1.56
C VAL A 183 2.17 -10.38 2.54
N ILE A 184 1.35 -9.41 2.18
CA ILE A 184 1.05 -8.24 2.99
C ILE A 184 -0.37 -8.38 3.54
N LYS A 185 -0.54 -8.22 4.85
CA LYS A 185 -1.82 -8.34 5.57
C LYS A 185 -2.04 -7.15 6.49
N ASN A 186 -3.26 -6.99 6.98
CA ASN A 186 -3.59 -6.04 8.04
C ASN A 186 -4.33 -6.78 9.17
N PRO A 187 -3.60 -7.51 10.03
CA PRO A 187 -4.20 -8.45 10.98
C PRO A 187 -5.06 -7.77 12.05
N ASP A 188 -4.72 -6.55 12.47
CA ASP A 188 -5.35 -5.89 13.62
C ASP A 188 -6.70 -5.25 13.30
N TYR A 189 -7.01 -4.99 12.01
CA TYR A 189 -8.25 -4.34 11.61
C TYR A 189 -8.98 -5.10 10.50
N MET A 190 -8.40 -5.22 9.31
CA MET A 190 -9.07 -5.85 8.17
C MET A 190 -9.07 -7.38 8.23
N LYS A 191 -8.11 -8.01 8.93
CA LYS A 191 -7.99 -9.48 9.06
C LYS A 191 -8.00 -10.14 7.67
N ASP A 192 -8.80 -11.19 7.50
CA ASP A 192 -8.93 -11.94 6.24
C ASP A 192 -9.58 -11.12 5.11
N ALA A 193 -10.15 -9.95 5.41
CA ALA A 193 -10.73 -9.09 4.38
C ALA A 193 -9.67 -8.35 3.56
N PHE A 194 -8.38 -8.40 3.93
CA PHE A 194 -7.31 -7.77 3.16
C PHE A 194 -6.05 -8.62 3.14
N TYR A 195 -5.60 -8.96 1.94
CA TYR A 195 -4.23 -9.39 1.72
C TYR A 195 -3.75 -9.02 0.32
N ILE A 196 -2.45 -8.81 0.19
CA ILE A 196 -1.78 -8.64 -1.09
C ILE A 196 -0.73 -9.74 -1.20
N ASN A 197 -0.76 -10.47 -2.30
CA ASN A 197 0.18 -11.53 -2.60
C ASN A 197 1.00 -11.12 -3.82
N ILE A 198 2.31 -11.02 -3.65
CA ILE A 198 3.26 -10.65 -4.69
C ILE A 198 4.19 -11.82 -4.89
N GLU A 199 4.22 -12.39 -6.08
CA GLU A 199 5.22 -13.39 -6.47
C GLU A 199 6.12 -12.79 -7.54
N SER A 200 7.41 -13.13 -7.51
CA SER A 200 8.37 -12.61 -8.47
C SER A 200 9.40 -13.64 -8.91
N MET A 201 9.81 -13.52 -10.17
CA MET A 201 10.85 -14.31 -10.81
C MET A 201 11.79 -13.38 -11.58
N HIS A 202 13.09 -13.63 -11.49
CA HIS A 202 14.12 -12.78 -12.10
C HIS A 202 14.89 -13.59 -13.13
N LEU A 203 14.79 -13.21 -14.41
CA LEU A 203 15.33 -13.98 -15.54
C LEU A 203 16.25 -13.12 -16.42
N PRO A 204 17.30 -13.71 -17.03
CA PRO A 204 18.25 -12.99 -17.90
C PRO A 204 17.68 -12.79 -19.30
N ASP A 205 16.54 -12.10 -19.40
CA ASP A 205 15.82 -11.85 -20.66
C ASP A 205 15.25 -10.43 -20.75
N LYS A 206 14.63 -10.11 -21.90
CA LYS A 206 14.00 -8.81 -22.16
C LYS A 206 12.48 -8.82 -21.93
N GLY A 207 11.98 -9.58 -20.96
CA GLY A 207 10.54 -9.61 -20.66
C GLY A 207 9.71 -10.44 -21.64
N HIS A 208 10.30 -11.40 -22.35
CA HIS A 208 9.61 -12.24 -23.35
C HIS A 208 9.23 -13.64 -22.85
N THR A 209 9.69 -14.05 -21.67
CA THR A 209 9.30 -15.35 -21.09
C THR A 209 7.83 -15.30 -20.70
N GLU A 210 7.02 -16.07 -21.41
CA GLU A 210 5.62 -16.26 -21.07
C GLU A 210 5.47 -17.17 -19.85
N ASN A 211 4.56 -16.78 -18.94
CA ASN A 211 4.24 -17.51 -17.72
C ASN A 211 5.45 -17.82 -16.80
N ALA A 212 6.38 -16.87 -16.61
CA ALA A 212 7.58 -17.03 -15.79
C ALA A 212 7.34 -17.44 -14.31
N LEU A 213 6.09 -17.36 -13.83
CA LEU A 213 5.67 -17.68 -12.46
C LEU A 213 4.72 -18.89 -12.37
N ASP A 214 4.59 -19.67 -13.45
CA ASP A 214 3.76 -20.88 -13.50
C ASP A 214 2.30 -20.63 -13.04
N LEU A 215 1.72 -19.49 -13.43
CA LEU A 215 0.34 -19.15 -13.14
C LEU A 215 -0.60 -20.19 -13.72
N SER A 216 -1.68 -20.50 -12.99
CA SER A 216 -2.73 -21.38 -13.48
C SER A 216 -3.39 -20.79 -14.74
N PRO A 217 -3.93 -21.62 -15.66
CA PRO A 217 -4.54 -21.13 -16.90
C PRO A 217 -5.62 -20.05 -16.68
N ALA A 218 -6.38 -20.16 -15.59
CA ALA A 218 -7.41 -19.18 -15.23
C ALA A 218 -6.84 -17.82 -14.82
N LEU A 219 -5.75 -17.81 -14.03
CA LEU A 219 -5.04 -16.58 -13.66
C LEU A 219 -4.28 -16.00 -14.86
N LEU A 220 -3.62 -16.88 -15.61
CA LEU A 220 -2.86 -16.55 -16.80
C LEU A 220 -3.72 -15.81 -17.84
N LYS A 221 -4.95 -16.26 -18.06
CA LYS A 221 -5.91 -15.63 -18.99
C LYS A 221 -6.45 -14.28 -18.49
N LYS A 222 -6.55 -14.08 -17.17
CA LYS A 222 -7.13 -12.86 -16.57
C LYS A 222 -6.12 -11.75 -16.32
N ARG A 223 -4.82 -12.05 -16.37
CA ARG A 223 -3.77 -11.09 -16.03
C ARG A 223 -3.69 -9.96 -17.06
N GLU A 224 -3.45 -8.76 -16.57
CA GLU A 224 -3.01 -7.63 -17.38
C GLU A 224 -1.48 -7.53 -17.24
N VAL A 225 -0.77 -7.53 -18.37
CA VAL A 225 0.69 -7.39 -18.41
C VAL A 225 1.05 -5.92 -18.59
N ILE A 226 1.90 -5.40 -17.71
CA ILE A 226 2.44 -4.03 -17.76
C ILE A 226 3.95 -4.12 -17.82
N VAL A 227 4.54 -3.58 -18.89
CA VAL A 227 5.99 -3.44 -19.00
C VAL A 227 6.41 -2.14 -18.31
N ILE A 228 7.40 -2.21 -17.44
CA ILE A 228 7.98 -1.06 -16.76
C ILE A 228 9.39 -0.85 -17.30
N ASP A 229 9.58 0.27 -17.97
CA ASP A 229 10.88 0.79 -18.40
C ASP A 229 11.34 1.84 -17.40
N ILE A 230 12.51 1.62 -16.77
CA ILE A 230 13.07 2.57 -15.80
C ILE A 230 13.46 3.92 -16.43
N TYR A 231 13.54 4.03 -17.75
CA TYR A 231 13.75 5.29 -18.49
C TYR A 231 12.48 6.13 -18.63
N ASP A 232 11.30 5.51 -18.59
CA ASP A 232 10.01 6.19 -18.74
C ASP A 232 9.58 6.85 -17.41
N ASP A 233 9.24 8.14 -17.48
CA ASP A 233 8.76 8.91 -16.34
C ASP A 233 7.24 8.88 -16.19
N SER A 234 6.51 8.30 -17.15
CA SER A 234 5.04 8.32 -17.18
C SER A 234 4.38 7.74 -15.91
N LEU A 235 5.08 6.82 -15.23
CA LEU A 235 4.64 6.18 -13.99
C LEU A 235 5.07 6.94 -12.72
N LEU A 236 5.88 7.98 -12.85
CA LEU A 236 6.53 8.69 -11.74
C LEU A 236 6.00 10.12 -11.60
N LYS A 237 6.06 10.63 -10.38
CA LYS A 237 5.93 12.07 -10.12
C LYS A 237 7.30 12.72 -10.22
N LYS A 238 7.32 14.03 -10.47
CA LYS A 238 8.57 14.83 -10.43
C LYS A 238 9.31 14.70 -9.10
N THR A 239 8.60 14.57 -7.99
CA THR A 239 9.17 14.37 -6.65
C THR A 239 9.79 12.99 -6.44
N ASP A 240 9.52 12.02 -7.31
CA ASP A 240 10.10 10.68 -7.24
C ASP A 240 11.47 10.61 -7.93
N ILE A 241 11.85 11.65 -8.67
CA ILE A 241 13.08 11.72 -9.46
C ILE A 241 13.97 12.79 -8.83
N THR A 242 15.10 12.36 -8.30
CA THR A 242 16.16 13.26 -7.81
C THR A 242 17.31 13.30 -8.81
N PRO A 243 18.20 14.32 -8.75
CA PRO A 243 19.38 14.36 -9.61
C PRO A 243 20.27 13.10 -9.51
N GLU A 244 20.33 12.48 -8.32
CA GLU A 244 21.10 11.26 -8.06
C GLU A 244 20.43 9.99 -8.59
N THR A 245 19.14 10.07 -8.94
CA THR A 245 18.30 8.93 -9.33
C THR A 245 17.75 9.07 -10.75
N ASP A 246 18.20 10.07 -11.51
CA ASP A 246 17.88 10.22 -12.93
C ASP A 246 18.77 9.30 -13.80
N VAL A 247 18.16 8.25 -14.35
CA VAL A 247 18.83 7.28 -15.24
C VAL A 247 19.39 7.89 -16.53
N ARG A 248 18.92 9.07 -16.92
CA ARG A 248 19.35 9.79 -18.12
C ARG A 248 20.66 10.53 -17.91
N GLU A 249 21.01 10.79 -16.66
CA GLU A 249 22.21 11.52 -16.26
C GLU A 249 23.19 10.64 -15.47
N PHE A 250 22.69 9.56 -14.85
CA PHE A 250 23.50 8.61 -14.11
C PHE A 250 24.56 7.94 -14.98
N LYS A 251 25.79 7.89 -14.47
CA LYS A 251 26.92 7.15 -15.03
C LYS A 251 27.63 6.42 -13.91
N SER A 252 27.85 5.13 -14.08
CA SER A 252 28.54 4.32 -13.07
C SER A 252 30.05 4.41 -13.26
N LYS A 253 30.74 4.94 -12.25
CA LYS A 253 32.21 4.97 -12.21
C LYS A 253 32.80 3.60 -11.95
N LYS A 254 32.10 2.74 -11.21
CA LYS A 254 32.59 1.39 -10.87
C LYS A 254 32.51 0.42 -12.04
N THR A 255 31.45 0.53 -12.84
CA THR A 255 31.17 -0.43 -13.91
C THR A 255 31.47 0.10 -15.31
N GLY A 256 31.71 1.42 -15.43
CA GLY A 256 31.88 2.08 -16.72
C GLY A 256 30.59 2.20 -17.53
N ARG A 257 29.42 1.88 -16.94
CA ARG A 257 28.12 2.06 -17.60
C ARG A 257 27.85 3.55 -17.83
N GLU A 258 27.67 3.90 -19.09
CA GLU A 258 27.26 5.24 -19.50
C GLU A 258 25.77 5.48 -19.23
N LYS A 259 25.35 6.74 -19.40
CA LYS A 259 23.95 7.15 -19.28
C LYS A 259 23.04 6.35 -20.21
N LEU A 260 21.85 6.00 -19.74
CA LEU A 260 20.89 5.28 -20.56
C LEU A 260 20.36 6.20 -21.67
N SER A 261 20.28 5.68 -22.89
CA SER A 261 19.54 6.29 -23.99
C SER A 261 18.09 5.82 -23.97
N LYS A 262 17.22 6.47 -24.75
CA LYS A 262 15.80 6.08 -24.84
C LYS A 262 15.59 4.67 -25.38
N ASP A 263 16.53 4.17 -26.16
CA ASP A 263 16.57 2.83 -26.78
C ASP A 263 17.49 1.86 -26.02
N TRP A 264 17.78 2.11 -24.74
CA TRP A 264 18.71 1.31 -23.93
C TRP A 264 18.35 -0.18 -23.89
N ILE A 265 17.07 -0.54 -23.95
CA ILE A 265 16.61 -1.93 -23.94
C ILE A 265 17.22 -2.72 -25.12
N GLU A 266 17.42 -2.07 -26.27
CA GLU A 266 18.00 -2.69 -27.46
C GLU A 266 19.51 -2.51 -27.59
N THR A 267 20.05 -1.43 -27.05
CA THR A 267 21.46 -1.04 -27.22
C THR A 267 22.36 -1.47 -26.07
N THR A 268 21.80 -1.79 -24.89
CA THR A 268 22.56 -2.19 -23.70
C THR A 268 22.57 -3.72 -23.54
N LYS A 269 23.69 -4.23 -23.04
CA LYS A 269 23.84 -5.59 -22.51
C LYS A 269 24.68 -5.50 -21.22
N PRO A 270 24.39 -6.28 -20.18
CA PRO A 270 23.29 -7.24 -20.03
C PRO A 270 21.91 -6.55 -19.91
N VAL A 271 20.84 -7.32 -20.13
CA VAL A 271 19.46 -6.96 -19.77
C VAL A 271 18.81 -8.17 -19.09
N MET A 272 18.10 -7.91 -18.00
CA MET A 272 17.27 -8.87 -17.32
C MET A 272 15.85 -8.33 -17.12
N CYS A 273 14.93 -9.21 -16.72
CA CYS A 273 13.56 -8.84 -16.40
C CYS A 273 13.15 -9.39 -15.03
N CYS A 274 12.55 -8.51 -14.24
CA CYS A 274 11.84 -8.87 -13.01
C CYS A 274 10.36 -9.06 -13.37
N TYR A 275 9.89 -10.30 -13.38
CA TYR A 275 8.48 -10.63 -13.52
C TYR A 275 7.86 -10.57 -12.13
N LYS A 276 6.87 -9.70 -11.91
CA LYS A 276 6.16 -9.57 -10.62
C LYS A 276 4.66 -9.69 -10.82
N VAL A 277 4.03 -10.69 -10.23
CA VAL A 277 2.57 -10.84 -10.24
C VAL A 277 2.01 -10.35 -8.90
N VAL A 278 1.22 -9.28 -8.94
CA VAL A 278 0.55 -8.70 -7.78
C VAL A 278 -0.92 -9.11 -7.80
N ARG A 279 -1.34 -9.79 -6.74
CA ARG A 279 -2.73 -10.19 -6.50
C ARG A 279 -3.25 -9.50 -5.25
N VAL A 280 -4.32 -8.73 -5.41
CA VAL A 280 -4.95 -8.01 -4.30
C VAL A 280 -6.27 -8.67 -3.96
N HIS A 281 -6.47 -8.94 -2.68
CA HIS A 281 -7.76 -9.28 -2.11
C HIS A 281 -8.16 -8.19 -1.12
N PHE A 282 -9.30 -7.55 -1.37
CA PHE A 282 -9.84 -6.54 -0.48
C PHE A 282 -11.37 -6.62 -0.45
N LYS A 283 -11.93 -6.90 0.74
CA LYS A 283 -13.36 -7.14 0.96
C LYS A 283 -13.91 -6.22 2.05
N MET A 284 -14.19 -4.98 1.66
CA MET A 284 -14.80 -4.00 2.56
C MET A 284 -15.88 -3.18 1.85
N PHE A 285 -17.13 -3.32 2.28
CA PHE A 285 -18.27 -2.64 1.66
C PHE A 285 -18.06 -1.12 1.60
N GLY A 286 -18.32 -0.52 0.43
CA GLY A 286 -18.20 0.92 0.20
C GLY A 286 -16.79 1.43 -0.16
N PHE A 287 -15.72 0.66 0.09
CA PHE A 287 -14.34 1.12 -0.13
C PHE A 287 -13.57 0.35 -1.22
N GLN A 288 -14.13 -0.74 -1.76
CA GLN A 288 -13.41 -1.64 -2.68
C GLN A 288 -12.84 -0.92 -3.89
N THR A 289 -13.70 -0.23 -4.66
CA THR A 289 -13.29 0.47 -5.88
C THR A 289 -12.22 1.53 -5.63
N MET A 290 -12.32 2.26 -4.52
CA MET A 290 -11.36 3.31 -4.18
C MET A 290 -9.99 2.74 -3.81
N VAL A 291 -9.96 1.71 -2.95
CA VAL A 291 -8.69 1.06 -2.53
C VAL A 291 -8.04 0.35 -3.72
N GLU A 292 -8.81 -0.34 -4.55
CA GLU A 292 -8.31 -0.97 -5.77
C GLU A 292 -7.69 0.08 -6.70
N HIS A 293 -8.38 1.19 -6.96
CA HIS A 293 -7.87 2.26 -7.81
C HIS A 293 -6.57 2.87 -7.28
N ILE A 294 -6.43 3.03 -5.96
CA ILE A 294 -5.18 3.47 -5.33
C ILE A 294 -4.07 2.44 -5.60
N LEU A 295 -4.28 1.17 -5.27
CA LEU A 295 -3.26 0.13 -5.42
C LEU A 295 -2.84 -0.06 -6.89
N GLN A 296 -3.79 0.01 -7.83
CA GLN A 296 -3.54 -0.06 -9.27
C GLN A 296 -2.57 1.01 -9.76
N ARG A 297 -2.60 2.20 -9.16
CA ARG A 297 -1.70 3.31 -9.50
C ARG A 297 -0.39 3.26 -8.74
N GLN A 298 -0.41 2.85 -7.47
CA GLN A 298 0.80 2.89 -6.63
C GLN A 298 1.81 1.81 -6.98
N TYR A 299 1.40 0.56 -7.30
CA TYR A 299 2.36 -0.50 -7.59
C TYR A 299 3.28 -0.21 -8.79
N PRO A 300 2.78 0.20 -9.98
CA PRO A 300 3.66 0.57 -11.08
C PRO A 300 4.64 1.70 -10.71
N ARG A 301 4.17 2.72 -9.98
CA ARG A 301 5.00 3.84 -9.50
C ARG A 301 6.09 3.38 -8.53
N ILE A 302 5.72 2.55 -7.54
CA ILE A 302 6.66 1.99 -6.56
C ILE A 302 7.72 1.13 -7.26
N PHE A 303 7.31 0.26 -8.18
CA PHE A 303 8.25 -0.59 -8.91
C PHE A 303 9.16 0.23 -9.83
N ALA A 304 8.63 1.22 -10.56
CA ALA A 304 9.45 2.09 -11.39
C ALA A 304 10.48 2.86 -10.56
N LYS A 305 10.06 3.49 -9.46
CA LYS A 305 10.95 4.27 -8.58
C LYS A 305 12.01 3.38 -7.95
N PHE A 306 11.62 2.30 -7.29
CA PHE A 306 12.55 1.40 -6.60
C PHE A 306 13.64 0.86 -7.54
N ASN A 307 13.25 0.42 -8.73
CA ASN A 307 14.19 -0.15 -9.69
C ASN A 307 15.10 0.92 -10.32
N ARG A 308 14.57 2.12 -10.56
CA ARG A 308 15.37 3.27 -10.98
C ARG A 308 16.42 3.63 -9.92
N GLU A 309 16.02 3.73 -8.66
CA GLU A 309 16.93 4.01 -7.53
C GLU A 309 18.00 2.92 -7.40
N LEU A 310 17.60 1.65 -7.45
CA LEU A 310 18.52 0.50 -7.44
C LEU A 310 19.61 0.67 -8.50
N TYR A 311 19.23 0.98 -9.75
CA TYR A 311 20.18 1.16 -10.84
C TYR A 311 21.09 2.38 -10.63
N CYS A 312 20.52 3.54 -10.28
CA CYS A 312 21.32 4.75 -10.04
C CYS A 312 22.21 4.65 -8.78
N TRP A 313 21.94 3.69 -7.90
CA TRP A 313 22.80 3.38 -6.76
C TRP A 313 23.87 2.33 -7.06
N THR A 314 24.07 1.88 -8.32
CA THR A 314 25.07 0.86 -8.67
C THR A 314 26.43 1.09 -8.01
N ASP A 315 26.96 2.32 -8.06
CA ASP A 315 28.28 2.61 -7.47
C ASP A 315 28.35 2.41 -5.95
N ARG A 316 27.20 2.39 -5.26
CA ARG A 316 27.12 2.20 -3.81
C ARG A 316 27.17 0.73 -3.42
N TRP A 317 26.64 -0.17 -4.25
CA TRP A 317 26.48 -1.58 -3.92
C TRP A 317 27.27 -2.55 -4.80
N TYR A 318 27.84 -2.10 -5.92
CA TYR A 318 28.43 -3.00 -6.92
C TYR A 318 29.49 -3.96 -6.37
N ASP A 319 30.39 -3.45 -5.52
CA ASP A 319 31.48 -4.23 -4.91
C ASP A 319 31.10 -4.89 -3.58
N MET A 320 29.86 -4.73 -3.13
CA MET A 320 29.44 -5.34 -1.86
C MET A 320 29.27 -6.84 -2.02
N THR A 321 29.81 -7.60 -1.08
CA THR A 321 29.51 -9.03 -0.95
C THR A 321 28.11 -9.23 -0.34
N ILE A 322 27.57 -10.44 -0.44
CA ILE A 322 26.32 -10.79 0.26
C ILE A 322 26.52 -10.65 1.78
N GLU A 323 27.71 -10.94 2.29
CA GLU A 323 28.07 -10.76 3.70
C GLU A 323 28.04 -9.28 4.13
N ASP A 324 28.54 -8.37 3.30
CA ASP A 324 28.47 -6.92 3.54
C ASP A 324 27.01 -6.43 3.59
N ILE A 325 26.19 -6.91 2.66
CA ILE A 325 24.76 -6.60 2.59
C ILE A 325 24.04 -7.14 3.85
N LYS A 326 24.29 -8.40 4.23
CA LYS A 326 23.73 -8.98 5.46
C LYS A 326 24.17 -8.20 6.70
N LYS A 327 25.39 -7.69 6.74
CA LYS A 327 25.86 -6.83 7.83
C LYS A 327 25.08 -5.51 7.88
N MET A 328 24.89 -4.88 6.73
CA MET A 328 24.07 -3.66 6.62
C MET A 328 22.62 -3.88 7.06
N GLU A 329 22.00 -5.00 6.67
CA GLU A 329 20.64 -5.36 7.07
C GLU A 329 20.52 -5.56 8.60
N ARG A 330 21.54 -6.14 9.25
CA ARG A 330 21.56 -6.27 10.72
C ARG A 330 21.66 -4.92 11.43
N GLU A 331 22.54 -4.03 10.95
CA GLU A 331 22.69 -2.68 11.50
C GLU A 331 21.41 -1.84 11.32
N MET A 332 20.69 -2.10 10.23
CA MET A 332 19.44 -1.40 9.90
C MET A 332 18.32 -1.62 10.90
N VAL A 333 18.22 -2.80 11.52
CA VAL A 333 17.11 -3.14 12.43
C VAL A 333 16.99 -2.10 13.55
N GLU A 334 18.12 -1.72 14.15
CA GLU A 334 18.15 -0.74 15.23
C GLU A 334 18.05 0.71 14.71
N GLU A 335 18.63 0.98 13.55
CA GLU A 335 18.54 2.28 12.90
C GLU A 335 17.08 2.66 12.59
N LEU A 336 16.33 1.75 11.98
CA LEU A 336 14.93 2.01 11.59
C LEU A 336 14.03 2.21 12.81
N LYS A 337 14.23 1.42 13.88
CA LYS A 337 13.49 1.61 15.15
C LYS A 337 13.64 3.03 15.70
N LYS A 338 14.86 3.57 15.69
CA LYS A 338 15.12 4.95 16.11
C LYS A 338 14.51 5.95 15.15
N LYS A 339 14.64 5.71 13.83
CA LYS A 339 14.10 6.59 12.79
C LYS A 339 12.60 6.75 12.84
N ILE A 340 11.83 5.71 13.18
CA ILE A 340 10.36 5.80 13.33
C ILE A 340 9.99 6.91 14.33
N ALA A 341 10.78 7.08 15.39
CA ALA A 341 10.55 8.09 16.43
C ALA A 341 11.08 9.50 16.07
N GLU A 342 11.85 9.65 14.99
CA GLU A 342 12.27 10.97 14.52
C GLU A 342 11.06 11.80 14.06
N PRO A 343 11.02 13.12 14.29
CA PRO A 343 9.86 13.95 13.95
C PRO A 343 9.70 14.21 12.44
N GLU A 344 10.78 14.08 11.67
CA GLU A 344 10.80 14.37 10.23
C GLU A 344 10.11 13.27 9.43
N ARG A 345 9.10 13.64 8.63
CA ARG A 345 8.44 12.73 7.69
C ARG A 345 9.27 12.55 6.43
N ARG A 346 9.28 11.32 5.90
CA ARG A 346 10.09 10.95 4.73
C ARG A 346 9.35 10.03 3.76
N GLY A 347 9.84 9.97 2.53
CA GLY A 347 9.42 8.99 1.53
C GLY A 347 8.16 9.34 0.75
N ILE A 348 7.59 8.32 0.10
CA ILE A 348 6.45 8.47 -0.82
C ILE A 348 5.15 8.65 -0.05
N VAL A 349 4.36 9.66 -0.48
CA VAL A 349 2.94 9.77 -0.12
C VAL A 349 2.06 9.22 -1.25
N CYS A 350 1.08 8.41 -0.85
CA CYS A 350 -0.01 7.95 -1.69
C CYS A 350 -1.02 9.08 -1.87
N ASP A 351 -0.96 9.78 -3.00
CA ASP A 351 -1.98 10.77 -3.36
C ASP A 351 -2.96 10.17 -4.36
N VAL A 352 -4.24 10.49 -4.19
CA VAL A 352 -5.31 10.16 -5.16
C VAL A 352 -5.49 11.31 -6.15
N GLY A 353 -4.42 12.03 -6.52
CA GLY A 353 -4.51 13.10 -7.52
C GLY A 353 -5.49 14.22 -7.16
N ASP A 354 -5.67 14.53 -5.87
CA ASP A 354 -6.37 15.76 -5.49
C ASP A 354 -5.48 16.94 -5.85
N LYS A 355 -6.05 17.88 -6.60
CA LYS A 355 -5.49 19.22 -6.83
C LYS A 355 -4.98 19.72 -5.48
N SER A 356 -3.73 20.17 -5.45
CA SER A 356 -3.17 20.88 -4.31
C SER A 356 -4.21 21.87 -3.75
N ALA A 357 -4.60 21.67 -2.50
CA ALA A 357 -5.19 22.73 -1.69
C ALA A 357 -4.04 23.54 -1.07
#